data_AF-A0A0E0H4A5-F1
#
_entry.id   AF-A0A0E0H4A5-F1
#
_cell.length_a   1.000
_cell.length_b   1.000
_cell.length_c   1.000
_cell.angle_alpha   90.00
_cell.angle_beta   90.00
_cell.angle_gamma   90.00
#
_symmetry.space_group_name_H-M   'P 1'
#
loop_
_entity.id
_entity.type
_entity.pdbx_description
1 polymer ?
#
loop_
_entity_poly.entity_id
_entity_poly.type
_entity_poly.pdbx_seq_one_letter_code
_entity_poly.pdbx_strand_id
1 'polypeptide(L)'
;MPRCGAGGPCVWIRALSQPQRHGRKPWRGVRVVVLLLHALFIGAVFLLDPTLQRQIHEAKCHFFSRAGQFQKWKLKLCHESQQNRSAKSTIHYSFVTTADDGSISSWDIHQPPRTKHCHDCDKCVLQFDHHCVWLGTCIAKRNYCRFWWYIFEQTVLTVWTVAFYIQFFYLGIVVSCYLALTNQTTYEIARRKRISYLREVPSRVHPFSKGICRNLYDLCISKQRGFFLEAVPPLEVLQARARPYTCRDVISCRCC
;
A
#
# COMPACT_ATOMS: atom_id res chain seq x y z
N MET A 1 -10.14 -44.38 -7.79
CA MET A 1 -10.57 -45.33 -6.74
C MET A 1 -9.52 -46.43 -6.64
N PRO A 2 -8.86 -46.68 -5.50
CA PRO A 2 -8.00 -47.86 -5.36
C PRO A 2 -8.85 -49.08 -5.00
N ARG A 3 -8.57 -50.21 -5.66
CA ARG A 3 -9.20 -51.53 -5.40
C ARG A 3 -8.56 -52.14 -4.15
N CYS A 4 -9.39 -52.60 -3.21
CA CYS A 4 -8.98 -53.39 -2.07
C CYS A 4 -8.60 -54.82 -2.49
N GLY A 5 -7.41 -55.27 -2.10
CA GLY A 5 -7.05 -56.69 -2.08
C GLY A 5 -7.67 -57.37 -0.86
N ALA A 6 -8.12 -58.61 -1.05
CA ALA A 6 -8.80 -59.43 -0.06
C ALA A 6 -7.86 -59.85 1.08
N GLY A 7 -8.39 -59.89 2.31
CA GLY A 7 -7.82 -60.66 3.42
C GLY A 7 -7.09 -59.85 4.51
N GLY A 8 -7.84 -59.20 5.39
CA GLY A 8 -7.34 -58.65 6.66
C GLY A 8 -8.41 -57.80 7.35
N PRO A 9 -8.55 -57.82 8.69
CA PRO A 9 -9.59 -57.05 9.37
C PRO A 9 -9.37 -55.55 9.12
N CYS A 10 -10.32 -54.93 8.43
CA CYS A 10 -10.38 -53.48 8.24
C CYS A 10 -10.53 -52.81 9.61
N VAL A 11 -9.41 -52.46 10.23
CA VAL A 11 -9.39 -51.51 11.34
C VAL A 11 -9.77 -50.16 10.75
N TRP A 12 -11.04 -49.80 10.86
CA TRP A 12 -11.53 -48.46 10.58
C TRP A 12 -10.69 -47.47 11.40
N ILE A 13 -9.83 -46.70 10.73
CA ILE A 13 -9.24 -45.50 11.32
C ILE A 13 -10.43 -44.58 11.59
N ARG A 14 -10.93 -44.63 12.82
CA ARG A 14 -11.95 -43.71 13.34
C ARG A 14 -11.38 -42.32 13.12
N ALA A 15 -11.93 -41.58 12.15
CA ALA A 15 -11.58 -40.19 11.94
C ALA A 15 -11.78 -39.48 13.27
N LEU A 16 -10.68 -39.12 13.93
CA LEU A 16 -10.70 -38.34 15.16
C LEU A 16 -11.36 -37.01 14.81
N SER A 17 -12.63 -36.86 15.17
CA SER A 17 -13.35 -35.59 15.07
C SER A 17 -12.56 -34.55 15.86
N GLN A 18 -11.83 -33.69 15.16
CA GLN A 18 -11.09 -32.63 15.82
C GLN A 18 -12.09 -31.70 16.50
N PRO A 19 -11.92 -31.38 17.80
CA PRO A 19 -12.83 -30.49 18.49
C PRO A 19 -12.74 -29.10 17.84
N GLN A 20 -13.89 -28.60 17.35
CA GLN A 20 -14.07 -27.24 16.85
C GLN A 20 -13.80 -26.24 17.98
N ARG A 21 -12.53 -25.84 18.17
CA ARG A 21 -12.15 -24.82 19.15
C ARG A 21 -11.66 -23.57 18.42
N HIS A 22 -12.46 -22.51 18.54
CA HIS A 22 -12.24 -21.18 17.97
C HIS A 22 -10.90 -20.58 18.47
N GLY A 23 -9.84 -20.74 17.69
CA GLY A 23 -8.56 -20.07 17.95
C GLY A 23 -8.58 -18.64 17.42
N ARG A 24 -8.29 -17.64 18.27
CA ARG A 24 -8.02 -16.26 17.82
C ARG A 24 -6.95 -16.30 16.72
N LYS A 25 -7.26 -15.71 15.56
CA LYS A 25 -6.34 -15.62 14.42
C LYS A 25 -5.31 -14.51 14.70
N PRO A 26 -4.01 -14.81 14.82
CA PRO A 26 -2.99 -13.83 15.27
C PRO A 26 -2.88 -12.61 14.37
N TRP A 27 -3.12 -12.77 13.06
CA TRP A 27 -3.06 -11.71 12.06
C TRP A 27 -4.20 -10.67 12.16
N ARG A 28 -5.25 -10.92 12.95
CA ARG A 28 -6.32 -9.94 13.16
C ARG A 28 -5.82 -8.68 13.87
N GLY A 29 -4.89 -8.82 14.82
CA GLY A 29 -4.31 -7.68 15.53
C GLY A 29 -3.46 -6.80 14.60
N VAL A 30 -2.55 -7.42 13.84
CA VAL A 30 -1.70 -6.72 12.85
C VAL A 30 -2.56 -6.03 11.79
N ARG A 31 -3.58 -6.71 11.26
CA ARG A 31 -4.49 -6.13 10.27
C ARG A 31 -5.25 -4.92 10.83
N VAL A 32 -5.70 -4.98 12.09
CA VAL A 32 -6.37 -3.84 12.73
C VAL A 32 -5.40 -2.69 12.95
N VAL A 33 -4.17 -2.94 13.42
CA VAL A 33 -3.16 -1.88 13.61
C VAL A 33 -2.79 -1.21 12.29
N VAL A 34 -2.57 -2.00 11.23
CA VAL A 34 -2.28 -1.45 9.89
C VAL A 34 -3.45 -0.62 9.39
N LEU A 35 -4.69 -1.11 9.51
CA LEU A 35 -5.88 -0.36 9.11
C LEU A 35 -6.09 0.90 9.95
N LEU A 36 -5.79 0.88 11.24
CA LEU A 36 -5.86 2.05 12.11
C LEU A 36 -4.78 3.08 11.77
N LEU A 37 -3.57 2.65 11.42
CA LEU A 37 -2.51 3.55 10.95
C LEU A 37 -2.88 4.17 9.61
N HIS A 38 -3.43 3.40 8.68
CA HIS A 38 -3.94 3.93 7.42
C HIS A 38 -5.13 4.85 7.66
N ALA A 39 -6.05 4.52 8.56
CA ALA A 39 -7.18 5.37 8.90
C ALA A 39 -6.76 6.64 9.65
N LEU A 40 -5.70 6.59 10.47
CA LEU A 40 -5.12 7.78 11.11
C LEU A 40 -4.39 8.66 10.10
N PHE A 41 -3.67 8.09 9.13
CA PHE A 41 -2.97 8.87 8.11
C PHE A 41 -3.93 9.41 7.04
N ILE A 42 -4.79 8.57 6.47
CA ILE A 42 -5.84 8.96 5.52
C ILE A 42 -6.83 9.88 6.23
N GLY A 43 -7.24 9.55 7.45
CA GLY A 43 -8.10 10.39 8.27
C GLY A 43 -7.46 11.72 8.62
N ALA A 44 -6.15 11.78 8.93
CA ALA A 44 -5.45 13.05 9.13
C ALA A 44 -5.38 13.85 7.84
N VAL A 45 -5.08 13.23 6.70
CA VAL A 45 -5.09 13.88 5.38
C VAL A 45 -6.48 14.45 5.08
N PHE A 46 -7.57 13.69 5.26
CA PHE A 46 -8.94 14.13 4.99
C PHE A 46 -9.51 15.09 6.06
N LEU A 47 -9.13 14.96 7.34
CA LEU A 47 -9.56 15.85 8.42
C LEU A 47 -8.76 17.17 8.44
N LEU A 48 -7.55 17.19 7.87
CA LEU A 48 -6.81 18.42 7.55
C LEU A 48 -7.29 19.03 6.21
N ASP A 49 -7.94 18.27 5.34
CA ASP A 49 -8.47 18.69 4.03
C ASP A 49 -9.91 19.26 3.97
N PRO A 50 -10.45 19.91 5.02
CA PRO A 50 -11.40 21.00 4.83
C PRO A 50 -10.67 22.30 4.44
N THR A 51 -9.33 22.35 4.59
CA THR A 51 -8.55 23.56 4.41
C THR A 51 -7.93 23.75 3.03
N LEU A 52 -7.78 22.69 2.22
CA LEU A 52 -7.42 22.84 0.80
C LEU A 52 -8.66 23.20 -0.06
N GLN A 53 -9.85 22.86 0.44
CA GLN A 53 -11.15 23.33 -0.08
C GLN A 53 -11.56 24.73 0.40
N ARG A 54 -10.89 25.34 1.40
CA ARG A 54 -11.19 26.75 1.75
C ARG A 54 -11.04 27.58 0.49
N GLN A 55 -12.17 28.06 -0.03
CA GLN A 55 -12.28 28.70 -1.34
C GLN A 55 -11.05 29.58 -1.59
N ILE A 56 -10.23 29.13 -2.52
CA ILE A 56 -9.12 29.93 -3.04
C ILE A 56 -9.77 31.23 -3.47
N HIS A 57 -9.35 32.34 -2.87
CA HIS A 57 -9.91 33.64 -3.21
C HIS A 57 -9.82 33.82 -4.71
N GLU A 58 -10.98 34.06 -5.31
CA GLU A 58 -11.06 34.57 -6.66
C GLU A 58 -10.34 35.92 -6.69
N ALA A 59 -9.32 36.01 -7.53
CA ALA A 59 -8.73 37.30 -7.83
C ALA A 59 -9.81 38.13 -8.53
N LYS A 60 -10.27 39.20 -7.89
CA LYS A 60 -11.18 40.15 -8.55
C LYS A 60 -10.40 40.84 -9.66
N CYS A 61 -10.81 40.58 -10.89
CA CYS A 61 -10.41 41.40 -12.03
C CYS A 61 -11.11 42.75 -11.90
N HIS A 62 -10.36 43.84 -12.06
CA HIS A 62 -10.92 45.18 -12.04
C HIS A 62 -11.24 45.60 -13.47
N PHE A 63 -12.45 46.13 -13.67
CA PHE A 63 -12.92 46.68 -14.93
C PHE A 63 -12.82 48.20 -14.86
N PHE A 64 -12.16 48.80 -15.83
CA PHE A 64 -12.11 50.24 -15.98
C PHE A 64 -12.88 50.62 -17.25
N SER A 65 -13.96 51.37 -17.07
CA SER A 65 -14.68 52.00 -18.19
C SER A 65 -13.94 53.27 -18.60
N ARG A 66 -13.82 53.53 -19.90
CA ARG A 66 -13.46 54.88 -20.36
C ARG A 66 -14.56 55.91 -20.13
N ALA A 67 -15.81 55.49 -19.88
CA ALA A 67 -16.99 56.34 -19.76
C ALA A 67 -17.58 56.45 -18.33
N GLY A 68 -16.91 55.91 -17.30
CA GLY A 68 -17.24 56.16 -15.90
C GLY A 68 -18.50 55.47 -15.31
N GLN A 69 -19.26 54.68 -16.06
CA GLN A 69 -20.38 53.89 -15.52
C GLN A 69 -19.99 52.41 -15.37
N PHE A 70 -20.33 51.79 -14.25
CA PHE A 70 -20.06 50.37 -13.98
C PHE A 70 -21.35 49.58 -14.16
N GLN A 71 -21.52 48.90 -15.30
CA GLN A 71 -22.66 48.03 -15.55
C GLN A 71 -22.24 46.58 -15.30
N LYS A 72 -22.94 45.89 -14.39
CA LYS A 72 -22.60 44.55 -13.89
C LYS A 72 -23.03 43.49 -14.90
N TRP A 73 -22.24 43.26 -15.94
CA TRP A 73 -22.48 42.18 -16.90
C TRP A 73 -21.86 40.86 -16.43
N LYS A 74 -22.59 39.75 -16.58
CA LYS A 74 -22.06 38.38 -16.41
C LYS A 74 -21.00 38.15 -17.50
N LEU A 75 -19.75 38.47 -17.17
CA LEU A 75 -18.63 38.25 -18.08
C LEU A 75 -18.39 36.74 -18.22
N LYS A 76 -18.96 36.13 -19.25
CA LYS A 76 -18.49 34.83 -19.74
C LYS A 76 -17.17 35.13 -20.45
N LEU A 77 -16.05 34.92 -19.75
CA LEU A 77 -14.70 35.20 -20.26
C LEU A 77 -14.52 34.51 -21.62
N CYS A 78 -14.35 35.33 -22.65
CA CYS A 78 -14.32 34.89 -24.03
C CYS A 78 -13.08 34.04 -24.33
N HIS A 79 -13.32 32.99 -25.09
CA HIS A 79 -12.45 31.88 -25.49
C HIS A 79 -11.27 32.30 -26.42
N GLU A 80 -11.08 33.60 -26.67
CA GLU A 80 -10.34 34.11 -27.84
C GLU A 80 -9.07 34.92 -27.57
N SER A 81 -8.83 35.40 -26.34
CA SER A 81 -7.72 36.34 -26.10
C SER A 81 -6.38 35.69 -25.73
N GLN A 82 -6.29 34.36 -25.67
CA GLN A 82 -5.06 33.66 -25.25
C GLN A 82 -3.92 33.66 -26.29
N GLN A 83 -4.15 34.16 -27.51
CA GLN A 83 -3.15 34.06 -28.59
C GLN A 83 -2.08 35.17 -28.59
N ASN A 84 -2.20 36.25 -27.82
CA ASN A 84 -1.20 37.32 -27.82
C ASN A 84 -0.29 37.26 -26.58
N ARG A 85 0.60 36.25 -26.54
CA ARG A 85 1.50 35.91 -25.41
C ARG A 85 2.86 36.62 -25.42
N SER A 86 3.01 37.76 -26.10
CA SER A 86 4.28 38.51 -26.05
C SER A 86 4.30 39.53 -24.91
N ALA A 87 4.92 39.12 -23.80
CA ALA A 87 5.69 39.98 -22.90
C ALA A 87 5.01 41.22 -22.28
N LYS A 88 3.89 41.07 -21.55
CA LYS A 88 3.46 42.07 -20.55
C LYS A 88 3.09 41.40 -19.23
N SER A 89 3.69 41.88 -18.14
CA SER A 89 3.48 41.42 -16.75
C SER A 89 2.05 41.68 -16.23
N THR A 90 1.26 42.43 -16.99
CA THR A 90 -0.16 42.73 -16.79
C THR A 90 -0.87 42.42 -18.11
N ILE A 91 -1.72 41.39 -18.15
CA ILE A 91 -2.54 41.16 -19.34
C ILE A 91 -3.66 42.21 -19.32
N HIS A 92 -3.64 43.08 -20.32
CA HIS A 92 -4.63 44.11 -20.55
C HIS A 92 -5.59 43.59 -21.61
N TYR A 93 -6.82 43.33 -21.22
CA TYR A 93 -7.86 42.93 -22.16
C TYR A 93 -8.77 44.12 -22.40
N SER A 94 -8.73 44.68 -23.61
CA SER A 94 -9.68 45.70 -24.04
C SER A 94 -10.84 45.01 -24.75
N PHE A 95 -12.04 45.12 -24.20
CA PHE A 95 -13.28 44.64 -24.82
C PHE A 95 -13.97 45.82 -25.47
N VAL A 96 -14.45 45.65 -26.70
CA VAL A 96 -15.24 46.64 -27.43
C VAL A 96 -16.59 46.01 -27.74
N THR A 97 -17.68 46.63 -27.30
CA THR A 97 -19.04 46.21 -27.65
C THR A 97 -19.83 47.40 -28.18
N THR A 98 -20.54 47.20 -29.28
CA THR A 98 -21.57 48.10 -29.80
C THR A 98 -22.89 47.78 -29.11
N ALA A 99 -23.49 48.74 -28.41
CA ALA A 99 -24.86 48.61 -27.93
C ALA A 99 -25.85 48.79 -29.09
N ASP A 100 -27.11 48.41 -28.86
CA ASP A 100 -28.18 48.44 -29.86
C ASP A 100 -28.49 49.85 -30.40
N ASP A 101 -28.07 50.89 -29.67
CA ASP A 101 -28.14 52.31 -30.05
C ASP A 101 -26.93 52.79 -30.87
N GLY A 102 -26.02 51.87 -31.23
CA GLY A 102 -24.77 52.17 -31.94
C GLY A 102 -23.65 52.72 -31.05
N SER A 103 -23.85 52.84 -29.74
CA SER A 103 -22.80 53.33 -28.83
C SER A 103 -21.71 52.28 -28.63
N ILE A 104 -20.44 52.68 -28.80
CA ILE A 104 -19.29 51.82 -28.57
C ILE A 104 -18.83 51.99 -27.11
N SER A 105 -18.94 50.94 -26.30
CA SER A 105 -18.35 50.90 -24.97
C SER A 105 -17.09 50.05 -24.96
N SER A 106 -16.00 50.62 -24.43
CA SER A 106 -14.72 49.93 -24.28
C SER A 106 -14.36 49.76 -22.81
N TRP A 107 -13.97 48.54 -22.43
CA TRP A 107 -13.60 48.20 -21.04
C TRP A 107 -12.21 47.60 -21.01
N ASP A 108 -11.40 48.12 -20.11
CA ASP A 108 -10.08 47.59 -19.84
C ASP A 108 -10.15 46.69 -18.60
N ILE A 109 -9.88 45.40 -18.79
CA ILE A 109 -9.71 44.46 -17.68
C ILE A 109 -8.25 44.46 -17.29
N HIS A 110 -7.99 44.89 -16.05
CA HIS A 110 -6.67 44.80 -15.45
C HIS A 110 -6.59 43.53 -14.62
N GLN A 111 -5.84 42.54 -15.13
CA GLN A 111 -5.50 41.34 -14.36
C GLN A 111 -4.38 41.68 -13.36
N PRO A 112 -4.56 41.43 -12.04
CA PRO A 112 -3.48 41.64 -11.07
C PRO A 112 -2.26 40.78 -11.42
N PRO A 113 -1.04 41.28 -11.18
CA PRO A 113 0.18 40.54 -11.51
C PRO A 113 0.18 39.16 -10.83
N ARG A 114 0.71 38.15 -11.54
CA ARG A 114 0.77 36.74 -11.12
C ARG A 114 -0.60 36.05 -10.97
N THR A 115 -1.69 36.64 -11.44
CA THR A 115 -2.99 35.96 -11.53
C THR A 115 -3.08 35.16 -12.83
N LYS A 116 -3.80 34.04 -12.84
CA LYS A 116 -4.15 33.29 -14.05
C LYS A 116 -5.60 32.82 -13.97
N HIS A 117 -6.32 32.83 -15.09
CA HIS A 117 -7.62 32.16 -15.18
C HIS A 117 -7.40 30.64 -15.35
N CYS A 118 -8.03 29.85 -14.50
CA CYS A 118 -8.03 28.39 -14.61
C CYS A 118 -9.36 27.97 -15.24
N HIS A 119 -9.29 27.33 -16.41
CA HIS A 119 -10.46 26.86 -17.15
C HIS A 119 -11.19 25.73 -16.41
N ASP A 120 -10.44 24.81 -15.79
CA ASP A 120 -11.02 23.68 -15.06
C ASP A 120 -11.85 24.13 -13.85
N CYS A 121 -11.46 25.25 -13.22
CA CYS A 121 -12.18 25.83 -12.08
C CYS A 121 -13.05 27.04 -12.45
N ASP A 122 -13.07 27.45 -13.73
CA ASP A 122 -13.72 28.65 -14.26
C ASP A 122 -13.55 29.92 -13.39
N LYS A 123 -12.32 30.16 -12.90
CA LYS A 123 -12.03 31.30 -12.02
C LYS A 123 -10.62 31.85 -12.15
N CYS A 124 -10.47 33.13 -11.86
CA CYS A 124 -9.18 33.80 -11.78
C CYS A 124 -8.53 33.55 -10.42
N VAL A 125 -7.30 33.03 -10.41
CA VAL A 125 -6.59 32.60 -9.21
C VAL A 125 -5.34 33.47 -9.01
N LEU A 126 -5.24 34.13 -7.87
CA LEU A 126 -4.11 34.99 -7.52
C LEU A 126 -2.86 34.15 -7.19
N GLN A 127 -1.73 34.51 -7.78
CA GLN A 127 -0.46 33.79 -7.60
C GLN A 127 -0.64 32.30 -7.92
N PHE A 128 -1.26 32.05 -9.08
CA PHE A 128 -1.56 30.71 -9.58
C PHE A 128 -0.26 29.94 -9.81
N ASP A 129 -0.21 28.71 -9.31
CA ASP A 129 0.86 27.76 -9.57
C ASP A 129 0.39 26.74 -10.64
N HIS A 130 -0.56 25.88 -10.27
CA HIS A 130 -1.14 24.90 -11.19
C HIS A 130 -2.57 24.51 -10.78
N HIS A 131 -3.32 23.85 -11.67
CA HIS A 131 -4.52 23.11 -11.31
C HIS A 131 -4.09 21.67 -11.02
N CYS A 132 -4.28 21.20 -9.78
CA CYS A 132 -3.89 19.86 -9.40
C CYS A 132 -5.05 18.90 -9.70
N VAL A 133 -4.88 18.06 -10.73
CA VAL A 133 -5.88 17.07 -11.13
C VAL A 133 -6.21 16.06 -10.02
N TRP A 134 -5.24 15.79 -9.14
CA TRP A 134 -5.40 14.84 -8.03
C TRP A 134 -6.24 15.39 -6.89
N LEU A 135 -6.16 16.71 -6.66
CA LEU A 135 -6.87 17.40 -5.58
C LEU A 135 -8.14 18.10 -6.09
N GLY A 136 -8.37 18.13 -7.41
CA GLY A 136 -9.51 18.77 -8.05
C GLY A 136 -9.60 20.27 -7.78
N THR A 137 -8.47 20.93 -7.50
CA THR A 137 -8.42 22.35 -7.12
C THR A 137 -7.13 23.03 -7.57
N CYS A 138 -7.14 24.35 -7.65
CA CYS A 138 -5.94 25.11 -7.95
C CYS A 138 -4.99 25.16 -6.75
N ILE A 139 -3.69 25.18 -7.01
CA ILE A 139 -2.66 25.48 -6.02
C ILE A 139 -2.20 26.92 -6.25
N ALA A 140 -2.21 27.70 -5.18
CA ALA A 140 -2.00 29.14 -5.21
C ALA A 140 -1.58 29.67 -3.83
N LYS A 141 -1.36 30.98 -3.69
CA LYS A 141 -0.82 31.63 -2.48
C LYS A 141 -1.37 31.09 -1.15
N ARG A 142 -2.69 30.92 -1.00
CA ARG A 142 -3.35 30.55 0.27
C ARG A 142 -3.20 29.08 0.67
N ASN A 143 -3.05 28.18 -0.30
CA ASN A 143 -2.90 26.75 -0.05
C ASN A 143 -1.51 26.21 -0.44
N TYR A 144 -0.61 27.05 -0.96
CA TYR A 144 0.75 26.63 -1.36
C TYR A 144 1.52 25.93 -0.24
N CYS A 145 1.57 26.52 0.96
CA CYS A 145 2.24 25.89 2.12
C CYS A 145 1.57 24.56 2.53
N ARG A 146 0.23 24.50 2.49
CA ARG A 146 -0.52 23.27 2.81
C ARG A 146 -0.28 22.17 1.77
N PHE A 147 -0.19 22.54 0.50
CA PHE A 147 0.15 21.61 -0.58
C PHE A 147 1.53 20.97 -0.36
N TRP A 148 2.54 21.75 0.06
CA TRP A 148 3.86 21.19 0.39
C TRP A 148 3.83 20.23 1.57
N TRP A 149 3.07 20.55 2.63
CA TRP A 149 2.87 19.62 3.74
C TRP A 149 2.17 18.34 3.32
N TYR A 150 1.13 18.44 2.48
CA TYR A 150 0.46 17.28 1.89
C TYR A 150 1.43 16.38 1.11
N ILE A 151 2.29 16.95 0.26
CA ILE A 151 3.30 16.18 -0.49
C ILE A 151 4.31 15.52 0.45
N PHE A 152 4.76 16.23 1.49
CA PHE A 152 5.69 15.69 2.48
C PHE A 152 5.08 14.51 3.25
N GLU A 153 3.87 14.67 3.77
CA GLU A 153 3.14 13.61 4.49
C GLU A 153 2.93 12.38 3.61
N GLN A 154 2.55 12.58 2.33
CA GLN A 154 2.39 11.46 1.41
C GLN A 154 3.71 10.77 1.07
N THR A 155 4.80 11.52 0.97
CA THR A 155 6.13 10.96 0.75
C THR A 155 6.54 10.08 1.94
N VAL A 156 6.35 10.56 3.17
CA VAL A 156 6.65 9.81 4.40
C VAL A 156 5.82 8.53 4.48
N LEU A 157 4.50 8.61 4.22
CA LEU A 157 3.62 7.44 4.23
C LEU A 157 4.05 6.40 3.20
N THR A 158 4.41 6.84 2.00
CA THR A 158 4.87 5.97 0.91
C THR A 158 6.16 5.26 1.31
N VAL A 159 7.16 5.99 1.80
CA VAL A 159 8.44 5.42 2.25
C VAL A 159 8.24 4.42 3.38
N TRP A 160 7.43 4.76 4.37
CA TRP A 160 7.10 3.88 5.49
C TRP A 160 6.45 2.58 5.00
N THR A 161 5.45 2.69 4.12
CA THR A 161 4.73 1.54 3.56
C THR A 161 5.68 0.61 2.79
N VAL A 162 6.55 1.18 1.94
CA VAL A 162 7.57 0.42 1.20
C VAL A 162 8.53 -0.29 2.14
N ALA A 163 9.03 0.39 3.18
CA ALA A 163 9.92 -0.21 4.17
C ALA A 163 9.27 -1.39 4.91
N PHE A 164 7.99 -1.26 5.30
CA PHE A 164 7.24 -2.36 5.90
C PHE A 164 7.10 -3.55 4.96
N TYR A 165 6.77 -3.33 3.68
CA TYR A 165 6.69 -4.41 2.70
C TYR A 165 8.04 -5.12 2.52
N ILE A 166 9.14 -4.37 2.40
CA ILE A 166 10.50 -4.94 2.31
C ILE A 166 10.82 -5.79 3.53
N GLN A 167 10.52 -5.28 4.74
CA GLN A 167 10.76 -6.00 5.98
C GLN A 167 9.96 -7.31 6.05
N PHE A 168 8.67 -7.28 5.72
CA PHE A 168 7.82 -8.48 5.69
C PHE A 168 8.29 -9.49 4.64
N PHE A 169 8.68 -9.02 3.47
CA PHE A 169 9.21 -9.88 2.40
C PHE A 169 10.51 -10.55 2.82
N TYR A 170 11.45 -9.79 3.39
CA TYR A 170 12.70 -10.32 3.93
C TYR A 170 12.46 -11.38 5.01
N LEU A 171 11.60 -11.10 5.99
CA LEU A 171 11.24 -12.07 7.03
C LEU A 171 10.56 -13.31 6.42
N GLY A 172 9.70 -13.13 5.42
CA GLY A 172 9.05 -14.22 4.69
C GLY A 172 10.07 -15.13 3.99
N ILE A 173 11.09 -14.56 3.35
CA ILE A 173 12.20 -15.31 2.75
C ILE A 173 12.97 -16.06 3.83
N VAL A 174 13.39 -15.39 4.91
CA VAL A 174 14.15 -16.02 6.00
C VAL A 174 13.39 -17.21 6.59
N VAL A 175 12.09 -17.04 6.87
CA VAL A 175 11.24 -18.13 7.37
C VAL A 175 11.11 -19.25 6.35
N SER A 176 10.89 -18.93 5.07
CA SER A 176 10.75 -19.94 4.01
C SER A 176 12.04 -20.74 3.80
N CYS A 177 13.20 -20.07 3.84
CA CYS A 177 14.51 -20.71 3.81
C CYS A 177 14.70 -21.62 5.04
N TYR A 178 14.38 -21.14 6.25
CA TYR A 178 14.46 -21.95 7.46
C TYR A 178 13.58 -23.20 7.38
N LEU A 179 12.36 -23.08 6.87
CA LEU A 179 11.43 -24.19 6.68
C LEU A 179 11.95 -25.21 5.67
N ALA A 180 12.46 -24.74 4.52
CA ALA A 180 13.08 -25.57 3.50
C ALA A 180 14.30 -26.34 4.04
N LEU A 181 15.19 -25.64 4.75
CA LEU A 181 16.40 -26.24 5.32
C LEU A 181 16.13 -27.25 6.42
N THR A 182 15.02 -27.12 7.15
CA THR A 182 14.68 -28.00 8.27
C THR A 182 13.57 -29.02 7.96
N ASN A 183 13.11 -29.07 6.71
CA ASN A 183 11.99 -29.89 6.23
C ASN A 183 10.78 -29.81 7.18
N GLN A 184 10.30 -28.58 7.39
CA GLN A 184 9.13 -28.28 8.21
C GLN A 184 8.14 -27.44 7.42
N THR A 185 6.88 -27.50 7.81
CA THR A 185 5.84 -26.60 7.32
C THR A 185 5.58 -25.45 8.30
N THR A 186 5.07 -24.32 7.79
CA THR A 186 4.62 -23.20 8.63
C THR A 186 3.61 -23.64 9.70
N TYR A 187 2.74 -24.61 9.35
CA TYR A 187 1.72 -25.13 10.26
C TYR A 187 2.34 -25.90 11.43
N GLU A 188 3.36 -26.72 11.17
CA GLU A 188 4.07 -27.48 12.20
C GLU A 188 4.76 -26.58 13.21
N ILE A 189 5.34 -25.47 12.77
CA ILE A 189 5.91 -24.46 13.68
C ILE A 189 4.81 -23.75 14.45
N ALA A 190 3.84 -23.16 13.74
CA ALA A 190 2.82 -22.31 14.36
C ALA A 190 1.90 -23.08 15.33
N ARG A 191 1.73 -24.39 15.12
CA ARG A 191 0.82 -25.25 15.90
C ARG A 191 1.54 -26.41 16.59
N ARG A 192 2.87 -26.37 16.74
CA ARG A 192 3.69 -27.45 17.33
C ARG A 192 3.06 -28.11 18.57
N LYS A 193 2.67 -27.31 19.57
CA LYS A 193 2.05 -27.82 20.83
C LYS A 193 0.69 -28.52 20.64
N ARG A 194 -0.02 -28.23 19.54
CA ARG A 194 -1.34 -28.82 19.24
C ARG A 194 -1.23 -30.13 18.46
N ILE A 195 -0.17 -30.30 17.68
CA ILE A 195 0.04 -31.48 16.83
C ILE A 195 0.48 -32.64 17.72
N SER A 196 -0.21 -33.78 17.63
CA SER A 196 0.00 -34.95 18.51
C SER A 196 1.44 -35.45 18.49
N TYR A 197 1.99 -35.68 17.29
CA TYR A 197 3.34 -36.24 17.12
C TYR A 197 4.49 -35.24 17.35
N LEU A 198 4.19 -33.93 17.48
CA LEU A 198 5.21 -32.90 17.75
C LEU A 198 5.17 -32.38 19.19
N ARG A 199 4.13 -32.71 19.96
CA ARG A 199 3.92 -32.18 21.32
C ARG A 199 5.04 -32.60 22.28
N GLU A 200 5.51 -33.84 22.15
CA GLU A 200 6.51 -34.46 23.03
C GLU A 200 7.94 -34.35 22.47
N VAL A 201 8.10 -33.88 21.23
CA VAL A 201 9.40 -33.72 20.59
C VAL A 201 10.10 -32.46 21.12
N PRO A 202 11.39 -32.54 21.54
CA PRO A 202 12.14 -31.37 21.97
C PRO A 202 12.18 -30.25 20.91
N SER A 203 12.08 -28.99 21.34
CA SER A 203 11.96 -27.83 20.44
C SER A 203 13.10 -27.71 19.41
N ARG A 204 14.29 -28.22 19.73
CA ARG A 204 15.49 -28.15 18.87
C ARG A 204 15.60 -29.30 17.86
N VAL A 205 14.70 -30.29 17.92
CA VAL A 205 14.71 -31.44 17.01
C VAL A 205 13.68 -31.24 15.91
N HIS A 206 14.08 -31.59 14.68
CA HIS A 206 13.28 -31.50 13.46
C HIS A 206 13.04 -32.92 12.93
N PRO A 207 11.86 -33.53 13.18
CA PRO A 207 11.65 -34.97 12.97
C PRO A 207 11.90 -35.44 11.53
N PHE A 208 11.44 -34.67 10.55
CA PHE A 208 11.53 -35.01 9.12
C PHE A 208 12.76 -34.42 8.42
N SER A 209 13.65 -33.72 9.15
CA SER A 209 14.88 -33.21 8.54
C SER A 209 15.81 -34.37 8.20
N LYS A 210 16.23 -34.46 6.93
CA LYS A 210 17.17 -35.45 6.39
C LYS A 210 18.57 -34.88 6.14
N GLY A 211 18.87 -33.71 6.70
CA GLY A 211 20.08 -32.93 6.41
C GLY A 211 19.83 -31.85 5.35
N ILE A 212 20.62 -30.76 5.40
CA ILE A 212 20.39 -29.56 4.58
C ILE A 212 20.37 -29.89 3.08
N CYS A 213 21.40 -30.60 2.58
CA CYS A 213 21.52 -30.91 1.15
C CYS A 213 20.37 -31.79 0.65
N ARG A 214 19.96 -32.79 1.44
CA ARG A 214 18.89 -33.72 1.08
C ARG A 214 17.51 -33.05 1.15
N ASN A 215 17.27 -32.19 2.14
CA ASN A 215 16.04 -31.41 2.24
C ASN A 215 15.87 -30.48 1.02
N LEU A 216 16.94 -29.81 0.57
CA LEU A 216 16.90 -28.94 -0.60
C LEU A 216 16.70 -29.74 -1.90
N TYR A 217 17.35 -30.89 -2.04
CA TYR A 217 17.14 -31.78 -3.19
C TYR A 217 15.68 -32.28 -3.25
N ASP A 218 15.14 -32.71 -2.11
CA ASP A 218 13.77 -33.17 -1.99
C ASP A 218 12.76 -32.06 -2.32
N LEU A 219 13.04 -30.81 -1.93
CA LEU A 219 12.16 -29.68 -2.21
C LEU A 219 12.23 -29.21 -3.68
N CYS A 220 13.42 -29.12 -4.26
CA CYS A 220 13.62 -28.48 -5.57
C CYS A 220 13.55 -29.45 -6.76
N ILE A 221 13.93 -30.72 -6.57
CA ILE A 221 14.21 -31.65 -7.68
C ILE A 221 13.33 -32.90 -7.60
N SER A 222 12.88 -33.30 -6.40
CA SER A 222 12.09 -34.52 -6.25
C SER A 222 10.74 -34.43 -6.97
N LYS A 223 10.63 -35.14 -8.09
CA LYS A 223 9.35 -35.48 -8.71
C LYS A 223 8.74 -36.66 -7.95
N GLN A 224 8.18 -36.41 -6.76
CA GLN A 224 7.34 -37.41 -6.10
C GLN A 224 6.09 -37.67 -6.95
N ARG A 225 6.05 -38.81 -7.64
CA ARG A 225 4.83 -39.31 -8.30
C ARG A 225 4.01 -40.08 -7.27
N GLY A 226 3.09 -39.38 -6.59
CA GLY A 226 2.13 -39.98 -5.66
C GLY A 226 2.19 -39.38 -4.25
N PHE A 227 1.19 -39.70 -3.42
CA PHE A 227 1.13 -39.31 -2.01
C PHE A 227 1.73 -40.42 -1.15
N PHE A 228 3.02 -40.32 -0.81
CA PHE A 228 3.65 -41.20 0.18
C PHE A 228 3.60 -40.54 1.57
N LEU A 229 2.98 -41.21 2.54
CA LEU A 229 2.98 -40.74 3.92
C LEU A 229 4.33 -41.08 4.57
N GLU A 230 5.16 -40.07 4.82
CA GLU A 230 6.41 -40.25 5.55
C GLU A 230 6.12 -40.62 7.00
N ALA A 231 6.68 -41.73 7.46
CA ALA A 231 6.47 -42.22 8.82
C ALA A 231 7.19 -41.33 9.84
N VAL A 232 6.54 -41.04 10.97
CA VAL A 232 7.17 -40.29 12.07
C VAL A 232 8.20 -41.20 12.75
N PRO A 233 9.47 -40.75 12.90
CA PRO A 233 10.46 -41.54 13.63
C PRO A 233 10.07 -41.77 15.10
N PRO A 234 10.42 -42.92 15.71
CA PRO A 234 10.14 -43.19 17.12
C PRO A 234 10.68 -42.11 18.06
N LEU A 235 9.97 -41.83 19.15
CA LEU A 235 10.32 -40.75 20.08
C LEU A 235 11.72 -40.92 20.69
N GLU A 236 12.12 -42.16 20.98
CA GLU A 236 13.45 -42.49 21.50
C GLU A 236 14.57 -42.04 20.55
N VAL A 237 14.39 -42.27 19.24
CA VAL A 237 15.35 -41.82 18.21
C VAL A 237 15.41 -40.31 18.14
N LEU A 238 14.26 -39.63 18.26
CA LEU A 238 14.18 -38.16 18.27
C LEU A 238 14.83 -37.56 19.52
N GLN A 239 14.67 -38.18 20.69
CA GLN A 239 15.34 -37.79 21.92
C GLN A 239 16.86 -38.00 21.83
N ALA A 240 17.31 -39.09 21.20
CA ALA A 240 18.74 -39.33 20.94
C ALA A 240 19.35 -38.30 19.97
N ARG A 241 18.56 -37.67 19.09
CA ARG A 241 18.98 -36.53 18.27
C ARG A 241 19.10 -35.22 19.07
N ALA A 242 18.43 -35.10 20.22
CA ALA A 242 18.50 -33.93 21.09
C ALA A 242 19.74 -33.90 22.00
N ARG A 243 20.49 -35.01 22.08
CA ARG A 243 21.69 -35.10 22.93
C ARG A 243 22.77 -34.10 22.49
N PRO A 244 23.55 -33.51 23.42
CA PRO A 244 24.67 -32.63 23.08
C PRO A 244 25.71 -33.33 22.19
N TYR A 245 26.36 -32.58 21.30
CA TYR A 245 27.45 -33.11 20.49
C TYR A 245 28.68 -33.39 21.36
N THR A 246 29.28 -34.55 21.15
CA THR A 246 30.59 -34.90 21.71
C THR A 246 31.68 -34.72 20.66
N CYS A 247 32.96 -34.63 21.07
CA CYS A 247 34.09 -34.53 20.14
C CYS A 247 34.12 -35.68 19.12
N ARG A 248 33.59 -36.86 19.48
CA ARG A 248 33.48 -38.03 18.60
C ARG A 248 32.43 -37.85 17.51
N ASP A 249 31.32 -37.15 17.79
CA ASP A 249 30.25 -36.89 16.83
C ASP A 249 30.66 -35.89 15.73
N VAL A 250 31.62 -35.00 16.02
CA VAL A 250 32.19 -34.05 15.05
C VAL A 250 33.04 -34.77 14.02
N ILE A 251 33.84 -35.74 14.47
CA ILE A 251 34.72 -36.56 13.62
C ILE A 251 33.89 -37.51 12.74
N SER A 252 32.76 -38.02 13.24
CA SER A 252 31.90 -38.95 12.51
C SER A 252 30.83 -38.30 11.62
N CYS A 253 30.88 -36.98 11.42
CA CYS A 253 29.99 -36.22 10.53
C CYS A 253 28.48 -36.57 10.67
N ARG A 254 27.96 -36.58 11.90
CA ARG A 254 26.54 -36.89 12.20
C ARG A 254 25.53 -35.91 11.57
N CYS A 255 25.98 -34.91 10.81
CA CYS A 255 25.20 -33.79 10.28
C CYS A 255 24.83 -33.89 8.79
N CYS A 256 25.26 -34.95 8.08
CA CYS A 256 24.96 -35.17 6.66
C CYS A 256 23.86 -36.21 6.46
#